data_AF-A0A1M4WUR0-F1
#
_entry.id   AF-A0A1M4WUR0-F1
#
_cell.length_a   1.000
_cell.length_b   1.000
_cell.length_c   1.000
_cell.angle_alpha   90.00
_cell.angle_beta   90.00
_cell.angle_gamma   90.00
#
_symmetry.space_group_name_H-M   'P 1'
#
loop_
_entity.id
_entity.type
_entity.pdbx_description
1 polymer ?
#
loop_
_entity_poly.entity_id
_entity_poly.type
_entity_poly.pdbx_seq_one_letter_code
_entity_poly.pdbx_strand_id
1 'polypeptide(L)' 'MLRDILEIKREYIEISLKSIKDNYGNYERYFEKEFGLGDDDIENLKNVYLYLY' A
#
# COMPACT_ATOMS: atom_id res chain seq x y z
N MET A 1 18.11 -7.44 -20.80
CA MET A 1 18.43 -6.01 -20.50
C MET A 1 17.20 -5.11 -20.53
N LEU A 2 16.54 -4.85 -21.67
CA LEU A 2 15.35 -3.98 -21.67
C LEU A 2 14.16 -4.59 -20.91
N ARG A 3 13.94 -5.90 -21.10
CA ARG A 3 12.87 -6.67 -20.45
C ARG A 3 13.01 -6.71 -18.92
N ASP A 4 14.25 -6.86 -18.42
CA ASP A 4 14.55 -6.92 -16.98
C ASP A 4 14.28 -5.60 -16.25
N ILE A 5 14.28 -4.47 -16.97
CA ILE A 5 13.98 -3.13 -16.46
C ILE A 5 12.47 -2.85 -16.52
N LEU A 6 11.78 -3.40 -17.52
CA LEU A 6 10.34 -3.17 -17.74
C LEU A 6 9.45 -4.14 -16.97
N GLU A 7 9.97 -5.28 -16.53
CA GLU A 7 9.23 -6.26 -15.75
C GLU A 7 9.12 -5.85 -14.27
N ILE A 8 7.90 -5.91 -13.74
CA ILE A 8 7.69 -5.80 -12.29
C ILE A 8 8.13 -7.12 -11.66
N LYS A 9 9.23 -7.07 -10.92
CA LYS A 9 9.68 -8.17 -10.07
C LYS A 9 9.04 -8.05 -8.70
N ARG A 10 8.65 -9.19 -8.13
CA ARG A 10 8.08 -9.29 -6.78
C ARG A 10 8.93 -8.54 -5.73
N GLU A 11 10.25 -8.64 -5.85
CA GLU A 11 11.23 -8.00 -4.96
C GLU A 11 11.04 -6.48 -4.87
N TYR A 12 10.61 -5.81 -5.93
CA TYR A 12 10.38 -4.36 -5.91
C TYR A 12 9.19 -3.97 -5.04
N ILE A 13 8.13 -4.78 -5.06
CA ILE A 13 6.97 -4.61 -4.18
C ILE A 13 7.40 -4.89 -2.73
N GLU A 14 8.16 -5.96 -2.50
CA GLU A 14 8.62 -6.33 -1.15
C GLU A 14 9.52 -5.24 -0.53
N ILE A 15 10.43 -4.66 -1.31
CA ILE A 15 11.26 -3.53 -0.88
C ILE A 15 10.40 -2.32 -0.52
N SER A 16 9.40 -2.01 -1.34
CA SER A 16 8.49 -0.89 -1.10
C SER A 16 7.68 -1.08 0.19
N LEU A 17 7.10 -2.28 0.40
CA LEU A 17 6.36 -2.63 1.60
C LEU A 17 7.25 -2.62 2.85
N LYS A 18 8.49 -3.08 2.74
CA LYS A 18 9.47 -2.99 3.83
C LYS A 18 9.77 -1.54 4.18
N SER A 19 10.01 -0.68 3.19
CA SER A 19 10.25 0.75 3.41
C SER A 19 9.09 1.43 4.14
N ILE A 20 7.85 1.09 3.79
CA ILE A 20 6.66 1.61 4.49
C ILE A 20 6.68 1.18 5.96
N LYS A 21 6.93 -0.11 6.24
CA LYS A 21 7.00 -0.60 7.62
C LYS A 21 8.16 0.02 8.41
N ASP A 22 9.32 0.18 7.79
CA ASP A 22 10.50 0.75 8.47
C ASP A 22 10.29 2.22 8.85
N ASN A 23 9.63 3.01 7.99
CA ASN A 23 9.44 4.46 8.21
C ASN A 23 8.18 4.80 9.02
N TYR A 24 7.11 4.02 8.88
CA TYR A 24 5.80 4.33 9.48
C TYR A 24 5.36 3.30 10.54
N GLY A 25 6.03 2.15 10.63
CA GLY A 25 5.72 1.06 11.56
C GLY A 25 4.60 0.13 11.07
N ASN A 26 3.51 0.68 10.55
CA ASN A 26 2.40 -0.07 9.97
C ASN A 26 1.77 0.69 8.78
N TYR A 27 0.83 0.03 8.09
CA TYR A 27 0.22 0.59 6.88
C TYR A 27 -0.85 1.64 7.21
N GLU A 28 -1.56 1.48 8.33
CA GLU A 28 -2.59 2.43 8.80
C GLU A 28 -1.97 3.81 9.01
N ARG A 29 -0.83 3.88 9.70
CA ARG A 29 -0.09 5.13 9.93
C ARG A 29 0.49 5.70 8.65
N TYR A 30 0.88 4.87 7.69
CA TYR A 30 1.31 5.34 6.37
C TYR A 30 0.14 5.98 5.61
N PHE A 31 -1.03 5.35 5.61
CA PHE A 31 -2.23 5.91 4.96
C PHE A 31 -2.69 7.21 5.62
N GLU A 32 -2.66 7.28 6.95
CA GLU A 32 -2.98 8.49 7.69
C GLU A 32 -1.98 9.62 7.37
N LYS A 33 -0.67 9.34 7.35
CA LYS A 33 0.37 10.39 7.19
C LYS A 33 0.52 10.88 5.75
N GLU A 34 0.50 10.01 4.76
CA GLU A 34 0.77 10.38 3.37
C GLU A 34 -0.51 10.76 2.62
N PHE A 35 -1.67 10.23 3.03
CA PHE A 35 -2.92 10.40 2.30
C PHE A 35 -4.05 10.99 3.16
N GLY A 36 -3.84 11.18 4.47
CA GLY A 36 -4.86 11.72 5.36
C GLY A 36 -6.04 10.77 5.57
N LEU A 37 -5.88 9.47 5.28
CA LEU A 37 -6.95 8.48 5.38
C LEU A 37 -7.01 7.93 6.80
N GLY A 38 -8.11 8.23 7.50
CA GLY A 38 -8.39 7.69 8.82
C GLY A 38 -9.07 6.32 8.75
N ASP A 39 -9.33 5.73 9.91
CA ASP A 39 -9.94 4.41 10.03
C ASP A 39 -11.29 4.32 9.29
N ASP A 40 -12.13 5.36 9.39
CA ASP A 40 -13.43 5.43 8.71
C ASP A 40 -13.30 5.44 7.18
N ASP A 41 -12.28 6.11 6.65
CA ASP A 41 -12.00 6.14 5.20
C ASP A 41 -11.54 4.76 4.72
N ILE A 42 -10.65 4.11 5.49
CA ILE A 42 -10.17 2.77 5.19
C ILE A 42 -11.32 1.76 5.24
N GLU A 43 -12.22 1.86 6.21
CA GLU A 43 -13.38 0.99 6.32
C GLU A 43 -14.36 1.22 5.17
N ASN A 44 -14.60 2.47 4.78
CA ASN A 44 -15.41 2.79 3.61
C ASN A 44 -14.79 2.22 2.32
N LEU A 45 -13.48 2.34 2.13
CA LEU A 45 -12.78 1.75 1.00
C LEU A 45 -12.91 0.22 0.98
N LYS A 46 -12.77 -0.46 2.13
CA LYS A 46 -13.00 -1.91 2.21
C LYS A 46 -14.44 -2.27 1.82
N ASN A 47 -15.43 -1.51 2.30
CA ASN A 47 -16.82 -1.75 1.93
C ASN A 47 -17.04 -1.58 0.42
N VAL A 48 -16.46 -0.54 -0.19
CA VAL A 48 -16.59 -0.30 -1.64
C VAL A 48 -15.91 -1.38 -2.48
N TYR A 49 -14.69 -1.80 -2.10
CA TYR A 49 -13.87 -2.67 -2.95
C TYR A 49 -13.99 -4.17 -2.64
N LEU A 50 -14.30 -4.54 -1.39
CA LEU A 50 -14.39 -5.94 -0.95
C LEU A 50 -15.83 -6.41 -0.80
N TYR A 51 -16.76 -5.50 -0.50
CA TYR A 51 -18.19 -5.78 -0.42
C TYR A 51 -18.93 -5.21 -1.64
N LEU A 52 -18.59 -5.73 -2.82
CA LEU A 52 -19.45 -5.60 -4.00
C LEU A 52 -20.62 -6.60 -3.87
N TYR A 53 -21.73 -6.13 -3.29
CA TYR A 53 -23.02 -6.82 -3.07
C TYR A 53 -23.00 -8.06 -2.15
#